data_AF-A0A0L0F342-F1
#
_entry.id   AF-A0A0L0F342-F1
#
_cell.length_a   1.000
_cell.length_b   1.000
_cell.length_c   1.000
_cell.angle_alpha   90.00
_cell.angle_beta   90.00
_cell.angle_gamma   90.00
#
_symmetry.space_group_name_H-M   'P 1'
#
loop_
_entity.id
_entity.type
_entity.pdbx_description
1 polymer ?
#
loop_
_entity_poly.entity_id
_entity_poly.type
_entity_poly.pdbx_seq_one_letter_code
_entity_poly.pdbx_strand_id
1 'polypeptide(L)'
;QQVTLEISHLFGLIRTDELSSCQWESKQKLVKAPRLTVVLERCENLTQLVCKEILSCDSLPVRLGMISFWLNVTTNLLQMGNLPAGMATFAALKSPAVSRLRQTWR
;
A
#
# COMPACT_ATOMS: atom_id res chain seq x y z
N GLN A 1 4.54 -15.98 -4.76
CA GLN A 1 3.85 -15.95 -3.45
C GLN A 1 3.69 -14.49 -3.05
N GLN A 2 2.47 -14.11 -2.68
CA GLN A 2 1.94 -12.74 -2.74
C GLN A 2 2.58 -11.79 -1.70
N VAL A 3 3.08 -10.63 -2.16
CA VAL A 3 3.50 -9.48 -1.33
C VAL A 3 2.49 -9.17 -0.22
N THR A 4 1.21 -9.40 -0.50
CA THR A 4 0.13 -9.14 0.43
C THR A 4 0.09 -10.07 1.65
N LEU A 5 0.40 -11.36 1.48
CA LEU A 5 0.44 -12.31 2.60
C LEU A 5 1.62 -12.01 3.54
N GLU A 6 2.74 -11.54 2.96
CA GLU A 6 3.93 -11.13 3.72
C GLU A 6 3.64 -9.94 4.63
N ILE A 7 2.94 -8.91 4.13
CA ILE A 7 2.58 -7.70 4.91
C ILE A 7 1.71 -8.04 6.12
N SER A 8 0.67 -8.88 5.94
CA SER A 8 -0.23 -9.26 7.03
C SER A 8 0.48 -10.04 8.13
N HIS A 9 1.33 -11.00 7.75
CA HIS A 9 2.11 -11.78 8.71
C HIS A 9 3.10 -10.89 9.48
N LEU A 10 3.84 -10.03 8.79
CA LEU A 10 4.79 -9.11 9.43
C LEU A 10 4.09 -8.13 10.39
N PHE A 11 2.90 -7.65 10.02
CA PHE A 11 2.10 -6.78 10.88
C PHE A 11 1.73 -7.46 12.20
N GLY A 12 1.35 -8.74 12.16
CA GLY A 12 1.04 -9.53 13.36
C GLY A 12 2.25 -9.77 14.28
N LEU A 13 3.48 -9.58 13.79
CA LEU A 13 4.70 -9.73 14.57
C LEU A 13 5.14 -8.42 15.27
N ILE A 14 4.50 -7.29 14.97
CA ILE A 14 4.87 -5.99 15.56
C ILE A 14 4.66 -6.07 17.07
N ARG A 15 5.72 -5.75 17.82
CA ARG A 15 5.67 -5.73 19.28
C ARG A 15 5.20 -4.36 19.77
N THR A 16 4.57 -4.32 20.95
CA THR A 16 4.03 -3.08 21.53
C THR A 16 5.12 -2.06 21.87
N ASP A 17 6.35 -2.49 22.17
CA ASP A 17 7.51 -1.62 22.38
C ASP A 17 7.92 -0.86 21.12
N GLU A 18 7.66 -1.42 19.93
CA GLU A 18 7.89 -0.74 18.65
C GLU A 18 6.88 0.42 18.44
N LEU A 19 5.73 0.40 19.12
CA LEU A 19 4.65 1.38 19.00
C LEU A 19 4.63 2.43 20.12
N SER A 20 5.29 2.19 21.25
CA SER A 20 5.13 2.99 22.47
C SER A 20 5.90 4.31 22.49
N SER A 21 6.83 4.51 21.57
CA SER A 21 7.84 5.58 21.66
C SER A 21 7.95 6.47 20.41
N CYS A 22 7.08 6.29 19.41
CA CYS A 22 7.12 6.99 18.12
C CYS A 22 8.48 6.93 17.41
N GLN A 23 9.32 5.94 17.74
CA GLN A 23 10.69 5.86 17.24
C GLN A 23 10.79 5.37 15.80
N TRP A 24 9.68 4.95 15.17
CA TRP A 24 9.65 4.60 13.75
C TRP A 24 9.94 5.79 12.82
N GLU A 25 9.77 7.03 13.31
CA GLU A 25 10.15 8.26 12.59
C GLU A 25 11.58 8.73 12.90
N SER A 26 12.23 8.11 13.90
CA SER A 26 13.55 8.53 14.33
C SER A 26 14.65 7.88 13.49
N LYS A 27 15.87 8.42 13.61
CA LYS A 27 17.07 7.81 12.99
C LYS A 27 17.36 6.40 13.51
N GLN A 28 16.78 6.02 14.65
CA GLN A 28 16.93 4.69 15.27
C GLN A 28 15.78 3.74 14.93
N LYS A 29 14.91 4.07 13.96
CA LYS A 29 13.75 3.27 13.59
C LYS A 29 14.05 1.78 13.33
N LEU A 30 15.18 1.48 12.69
CA LEU A 30 15.60 0.09 12.41
C LEU A 30 16.01 -0.70 13.66
N VAL A 31 16.36 -0.01 14.76
CA VAL A 31 16.76 -0.63 16.03
C VAL A 31 15.57 -0.68 16.99
N LYS A 32 14.77 0.39 17.04
CA LYS A 32 13.70 0.58 18.02
C LYS A 32 12.32 0.12 17.54
N ALA A 33 12.08 0.10 16.23
CA ALA A 33 10.83 -0.31 15.62
C ALA A 33 11.06 -1.09 14.30
N PRO A 34 11.90 -2.14 14.31
CA PRO A 34 12.33 -2.83 13.08
C PRO A 34 11.17 -3.40 12.26
N ARG A 35 10.19 -4.06 12.89
CA ARG A 35 9.08 -4.72 12.18
C ARG A 35 8.11 -3.70 11.65
N LEU A 36 7.78 -2.69 12.47
CA LEU A 36 6.93 -1.60 12.03
C LEU A 36 7.56 -0.87 10.85
N THR A 37 8.87 -0.59 10.91
CA THR A 37 9.60 0.06 9.81
C THR A 37 9.51 -0.75 8.52
N VAL A 38 9.76 -2.06 8.59
CA VAL A 38 9.65 -2.95 7.42
C VAL A 38 8.22 -2.97 6.86
N VAL A 39 7.20 -3.05 7.71
CA VAL A 39 5.79 -3.01 7.26
C VAL A 39 5.48 -1.68 6.55
N LEU A 40 5.91 -0.55 7.11
CA LEU A 40 5.71 0.76 6.49
C LEU A 40 6.42 0.85 5.13
N GLU A 41 7.67 0.40 5.04
CA GLU A 41 8.42 0.36 3.78
C GLU A 41 7.74 -0.54 2.74
N ARG A 42 7.17 -1.68 3.15
CA ARG A 42 6.41 -2.57 2.26
C ARG A 42 5.13 -1.89 1.76
N CYS A 43 4.41 -1.19 2.63
CA CYS A 43 3.23 -0.42 2.25
C CYS A 43 3.56 0.73 1.28
N GLU A 44 4.68 1.43 1.50
CA GLU A 44 5.15 2.47 0.58
C GLU A 44 5.51 1.90 -0.80
N ASN A 45 6.29 0.81 -0.83
CA ASN A 45 6.63 0.12 -2.07
C ASN A 45 5.39 -0.36 -2.83
N LEU A 46 4.41 -0.92 -2.12
CA LEU A 46 3.13 -1.33 -2.71
C LEU A 46 2.39 -0.13 -3.30
N THR A 47 2.35 0.99 -2.57
CA THR A 47 1.72 2.23 -3.05
C THR A 47 2.37 2.71 -4.35
N GLN A 48 3.70 2.75 -4.39
CA GLN A 48 4.46 3.17 -5.57
C GLN A 48 4.25 2.21 -6.75
N LEU A 49 4.23 0.90 -6.50
CA LEU A 49 3.97 -0.12 -7.51
C LEU A 49 2.60 0.08 -8.17
N VAL A 50 1.54 0.24 -7.37
CA VAL A 50 0.17 0.46 -7.88
C VAL A 50 0.11 1.73 -8.73
N CYS A 51 0.68 2.84 -8.23
CA CYS A 51 0.78 4.08 -8.99
C CYS A 51 1.51 3.87 -10.32
N LYS A 52 2.65 3.18 -10.31
CA LYS A 52 3.46 2.90 -11.50
C LYS A 52 2.70 2.07 -12.52
N GLU A 53 2.05 0.98 -12.10
CA GLU A 53 1.27 0.13 -13.01
C GLU A 53 0.14 0.91 -13.70
N ILE A 54 -0.58 1.75 -12.97
CA ILE A 54 -1.65 2.58 -13.54
C ILE A 54 -1.08 3.62 -14.51
N LEU A 55 0.02 4.28 -14.15
CA LEU A 55 0.65 5.32 -14.97
C LEU A 55 1.37 4.76 -16.21
N SER A 56 1.81 3.50 -16.18
CA SER A 56 2.41 2.81 -17.33
C SER A 56 1.39 2.28 -18.34
N CYS A 57 0.08 2.48 -18.12
CA CYS A 57 -0.95 2.07 -19.07
C CYS A 57 -1.07 3.07 -20.24
N ASP A 58 -0.64 2.67 -21.44
CA ASP A 58 -0.58 3.52 -22.63
C ASP A 58 -1.95 3.95 -23.18
N SER A 59 -3.00 3.15 -22.98
CA SER A 59 -4.35 3.44 -23.48
C SER A 59 -5.37 3.64 -22.36
N LEU A 60 -6.36 4.50 -22.60
CA LEU A 60 -7.45 4.76 -21.65
C LEU A 60 -8.23 3.48 -21.28
N PRO A 61 -8.64 2.60 -22.21
CA PRO A 61 -9.36 1.37 -21.86
C PRO A 61 -8.55 0.45 -20.94
N VAL A 62 -7.26 0.28 -21.21
CA VAL A 62 -6.36 -0.55 -20.38
C VAL A 62 -6.22 0.06 -18.99
N ARG A 63 -6.04 1.38 -18.90
CA ARG A 63 -5.92 2.08 -17.63
C ARG A 63 -7.19 2.00 -16.78
N LEU A 64 -8.36 2.10 -17.39
CA LEU A 64 -9.64 1.90 -16.70
C LEU A 64 -9.72 0.49 -16.12
N GLY A 65 -9.40 -0.53 -16.92
CA GLY A 65 -9.32 -1.92 -16.45
C GLY A 65 -8.35 -2.11 -15.29
N MET A 66 -7.18 -1.46 -15.34
CA MET A 66 -6.19 -1.51 -14.27
C MET A 66 -6.69 -0.86 -12.97
N ILE A 67 -7.38 0.30 -13.05
CA ILE A 67 -7.99 0.93 -11.88
C ILE A 67 -9.08 0.05 -11.29
N SER A 68 -9.98 -0.52 -12.11
CA SER A 68 -11.02 -1.44 -11.65
C SER A 68 -10.42 -2.68 -10.98
N PHE A 69 -9.33 -3.23 -11.54
CA PHE A 69 -8.59 -4.33 -10.92
C PHE A 69 -8.08 -3.95 -9.53
N TRP A 70 -7.39 -2.82 -9.39
CA TRP A 70 -6.85 -2.38 -8.10
C TRP A 70 -7.92 -1.98 -7.08
N LEU A 71 -9.08 -1.49 -7.52
CA LEU A 71 -10.25 -1.29 -6.66
C LEU A 71 -10.74 -2.63 -6.10
N ASN A 72 -10.92 -3.64 -6.94
CA ASN A 72 -11.33 -4.98 -6.50
C ASN A 72 -10.32 -5.62 -5.56
N VAL A 73 -9.02 -5.50 -5.87
CA VAL A 73 -7.95 -5.94 -4.97
C VAL A 73 -8.07 -5.24 -3.62
N THR A 74 -8.17 -3.91 -3.59
CA THR A 74 -8.33 -3.13 -2.36
C THR A 74 -9.51 -3.61 -1.53
N THR A 75 -10.69 -3.80 -2.14
CA THR A 75 -11.88 -4.31 -1.45
C THR A 75 -11.64 -5.69 -0.86
N ASN A 76 -11.05 -6.61 -1.62
CA ASN A 76 -10.74 -7.96 -1.13
C ASN A 76 -9.75 -7.93 0.04
N LEU A 77 -8.72 -7.06 -0.01
CA LEU A 77 -7.75 -6.91 1.07
C LEU A 77 -8.40 -6.43 2.37
N LEU A 78 -9.29 -5.45 2.28
CA LEU A 78 -10.04 -4.95 3.42
C LEU A 78 -10.98 -6.02 3.99
N GLN A 79 -11.67 -6.78 3.13
CA GLN A 79 -12.55 -7.88 3.56
C GLN A 79 -11.81 -9.02 4.25
N MET A 80 -10.57 -9.32 3.84
CA MET A 80 -9.72 -10.33 4.49
C MET A 80 -9.06 -9.83 5.79
N GLY A 81 -9.29 -8.58 6.20
CA GLY A 81 -8.64 -7.99 7.37
C GLY A 81 -7.18 -7.59 7.15
N ASN A 82 -6.68 -7.62 5.91
CA ASN A 82 -5.34 -7.15 5.57
C ASN A 82 -5.34 -5.62 5.40
N LEU A 83 -5.62 -4.94 6.50
CA LEU A 83 -5.78 -3.48 6.55
C LEU A 83 -4.52 -2.73 6.08
N PRO A 84 -3.28 -3.11 6.45
CA PRO A 84 -2.10 -2.37 5.99
C PRO A 84 -1.97 -2.37 4.47
N ALA A 85 -2.11 -3.53 3.83
CA ALA A 85 -2.04 -3.63 2.38
C ALA A 85 -3.24 -2.95 1.70
N GLY A 86 -4.46 -3.13 2.22
CA GLY A 86 -5.67 -2.48 1.68
C GLY A 86 -5.60 -0.95 1.76
N MET A 87 -5.07 -0.40 2.86
CA MET A 87 -4.88 1.04 3.00
C MET A 87 -3.77 1.56 2.07
N ALA A 88 -2.70 0.80 1.85
CA ALA A 88 -1.65 1.16 0.91
C ALA A 88 -2.17 1.23 -0.55
N THR A 89 -2.95 0.22 -0.99
CA THR A 89 -3.54 0.23 -2.33
C THR A 89 -4.58 1.35 -2.48
N PHE A 90 -5.39 1.60 -1.45
CA PHE A 90 -6.32 2.73 -1.44
C PHE A 90 -5.61 4.09 -1.52
N ALA A 91 -4.51 4.26 -0.77
CA ALA A 91 -3.70 5.48 -0.80
C ALA A 91 -3.10 5.72 -2.19
N ALA A 92 -2.66 4.68 -2.90
CA ALA A 92 -2.18 4.79 -4.27
C ALA A 92 -3.25 5.32 -5.23
N LEU A 93 -4.46 4.76 -5.15
CA LEU A 93 -5.61 5.18 -5.97
C LEU A 93 -6.03 6.63 -5.69
N LYS A 94 -5.91 7.09 -4.44
CA LYS A 94 -6.20 8.47 -4.01
C LYS A 94 -5.03 9.44 -4.24
N SER A 95 -3.84 8.94 -4.56
CA SER A 95 -2.66 9.77 -4.73
C SER A 95 -2.89 10.86 -5.79
N PRO A 96 -2.24 12.04 -5.69
CA PRO A 96 -2.34 13.06 -6.73
C PRO A 96 -1.95 12.57 -8.12
N ALA A 97 -1.03 11.60 -8.20
CA ALA A 97 -0.57 11.03 -9.46
C ALA A 97 -1.68 10.28 -10.19
N VAL A 98 -2.54 9.54 -9.47
CA VAL A 98 -3.63 8.76 -10.05
C VAL A 98 -4.94 9.56 -10.10
N SER A 99 -5.29 10.29 -9.03
CA SER A 99 -6.55 11.05 -8.93
C SER A 99 -6.67 12.20 -9.93
N ARG A 100 -5.54 12.75 -10.42
CA ARG A 100 -5.54 13.83 -11.43
C ARG A 100 -5.80 13.33 -12.86
N LEU A 101 -5.93 12.02 -13.09
CA LEU A 101 -6.23 11.44 -14.41
C LEU A 101 -7.69 11.69 -14.81
N ARG A 102 -8.05 12.94 -15.11
CA ARG A 102 -9.44 13.40 -15.28
C ARG A 102 -10.25 12.62 -16.32
N GLN A 103 -9.63 12.19 -17.42
CA GLN A 103 -10.31 11.38 -18.45
C GLN A 103 -10.59 9.94 -18.02
N THR A 104 -9.96 9.49 -16.94
CA THR A 104 -10.09 8.14 -16.40
C THR A 104 -11.12 8.07 -15.26
N TRP A 105 -11.38 9.20 -14.59
CA TRP A 105 -12.34 9.29 -13.48
C TRP A 105 -13.68 9.94 -13.86
N ARG A 106 -13.84 10.36 -15.12
CA ARG A 106 -15.12 10.77 -15.69
C ARG A 106 -15.95 9.55 -16.02
#